data_AF-M1PST0-F1
#
_entry.id   AF-M1PST0-F1
#
_cell.length_a   1.000
_cell.length_b   1.000
_cell.length_c   1.000
_cell.angle_alpha   90.00
_cell.angle_beta   90.00
_cell.angle_gamma   90.00
#
_symmetry.space_group_name_H-M   'P 1'
#
loop_
_entity.id
_entity.type
_entity.pdbx_description
1 polymer ?
#
loop_
_entity_poly.entity_id
_entity_poly.type
_entity_poly.pdbx_seq_one_letter_code
_entity_poly.pdbx_strand_id
1 'polypeptide(L)'
;ILAFETARQLGLRGLFAEEVKDGDGTARREFRRGFHLEPGSRVLLVDDILTTGGSLQAMLPPIEASGAQLVRIAVIVDRSGGTPTVASPTSDRAYVVDALWTLDIPTYEPGPATCPSCAAGEPVEAPGSS
;
A
#
# COMPACT_ATOMS: atom_id res chain seq x y z
N ILE A 1 -10.08 -7.08 2.22
CA ILE A 1 -10.45 -8.48 1.86
C ILE A 1 -9.20 -9.34 1.69
N LEU A 2 -8.24 -8.92 0.86
CA LEU A 2 -7.05 -9.71 0.56
C LEU A 2 -6.21 -10.10 1.79
N ALA A 3 -5.92 -9.15 2.68
CA ALA A 3 -5.20 -9.44 3.92
C ALA A 3 -5.93 -10.47 4.81
N PHE A 4 -7.27 -10.42 4.85
CA PHE A 4 -8.09 -11.38 5.59
C PHE A 4 -8.00 -12.78 4.99
N GLU A 5 -8.19 -12.91 3.67
CA GLU A 5 -8.13 -14.22 3.00
C GLU A 5 -6.72 -14.83 3.08
N THR A 6 -5.68 -14.00 2.93
CA THR A 6 -4.28 -14.43 3.10
C THR A 6 -4.05 -14.97 4.50
N ALA A 7 -4.48 -14.24 5.53
CA ALA A 7 -4.35 -14.68 6.92
C ALA A 7 -5.13 -15.99 7.18
N ARG A 8 -6.34 -16.11 6.62
CA ARG A 8 -7.17 -17.32 6.74
C ARG A 8 -6.49 -18.55 6.15
N GLN A 9 -5.90 -18.44 4.96
CA GLN A 9 -5.16 -19.53 4.30
C GLN A 9 -3.89 -19.92 5.05
N LEU A 10 -3.23 -18.97 5.73
CA LEU A 10 -2.05 -19.22 6.55
C LEU A 10 -2.38 -19.70 7.98
N GLY A 11 -3.66 -19.75 8.38
CA GLY A 11 -4.05 -20.06 9.75
C GLY A 11 -3.61 -18.98 10.77
N LEU A 12 -3.47 -17.74 10.31
CA LEU A 12 -3.02 -16.59 11.12
C LEU A 12 -4.17 -15.60 11.38
N ARG A 13 -3.93 -14.67 12.31
CA ARG A 13 -4.83 -13.54 12.56
C ARG A 13 -4.70 -12.51 11.44
N GLY A 14 -5.82 -12.06 10.89
CA GLY A 14 -5.90 -10.92 9.96
C GLY A 14 -6.33 -9.65 10.69
N LEU A 15 -5.64 -8.54 10.44
CA LEU A 15 -5.97 -7.21 10.96
C LEU A 15 -5.98 -6.20 9.81
N PHE A 16 -6.66 -5.08 10.02
CA PHE A 16 -6.55 -3.91 9.14
C PHE A 16 -6.52 -2.65 10.01
N ALA A 17 -5.91 -1.59 9.47
CA ALA A 17 -5.97 -0.27 10.07
C ALA A 17 -6.94 0.62 9.28
N GLU A 18 -7.59 1.53 9.96
CA GLU A 18 -8.50 2.51 9.35
C GLU A 18 -7.75 3.80 9.07
N GLU A 19 -8.15 4.53 8.03
CA GLU A 19 -7.69 5.90 7.84
C GLU A 19 -8.38 6.80 8.86
N VAL A 20 -7.61 7.64 9.51
CA VAL A 20 -8.09 8.62 10.47
C VAL A 20 -7.47 9.96 10.14
N LYS A 21 -8.24 11.03 10.32
CA LYS A 21 -7.78 12.40 10.10
C LYS A 21 -7.59 13.08 11.44
N ASP A 22 -6.42 13.63 11.66
CA ASP A 22 -6.11 14.44 12.84
C ASP A 22 -6.73 15.85 12.69
N GLY A 23 -6.70 16.64 13.77
CA GLY A 23 -7.37 17.95 13.81
C GLY A 23 -6.81 19.00 12.84
N ASP A 24 -5.58 18.78 12.36
CA ASP A 24 -4.89 19.60 11.35
C ASP A 24 -5.15 19.14 9.91
N GLY A 25 -5.93 18.06 9.73
CA GLY A 25 -6.24 17.46 8.42
C GLY A 25 -5.25 16.38 7.97
N THR A 26 -4.21 16.09 8.74
CA THR A 26 -3.25 15.02 8.42
C THR A 26 -3.93 13.65 8.50
N ALA A 27 -3.79 12.84 7.45
CA ALA A 27 -4.30 11.47 7.42
C ALA A 27 -3.23 10.48 7.91
N ARG A 28 -3.62 9.54 8.77
CA ARG A 28 -2.76 8.44 9.24
C ARG A 28 -3.54 7.13 9.34
N ARG A 29 -2.84 6.02 9.50
CA ARG A 29 -3.44 4.70 9.75
C ARG A 29 -3.47 4.41 11.25
N GLU A 30 -4.57 3.82 11.71
CA GLU A 30 -4.74 3.42 13.11
C GLU A 30 -5.41 2.05 13.24
N PHE A 31 -4.87 1.18 14.08
CA PHE A 31 -5.57 -0.05 14.47
C PHE A 31 -6.71 0.31 15.42
N ARG A 32 -7.93 -0.01 15.02
CA ARG A 32 -9.17 0.27 15.77
C ARG A 32 -9.91 -1.03 16.06
N ARG A 33 -11.08 -0.92 16.71
CA ARG A 33 -11.99 -2.07 16.97
C ARG A 33 -11.34 -3.18 17.80
N GLY A 34 -10.44 -2.80 18.71
CA GLY A 34 -9.69 -3.73 19.56
C GLY A 34 -8.52 -4.44 18.88
N PHE A 35 -8.24 -4.13 17.60
CA PHE A 35 -7.04 -4.61 16.94
C PHE A 35 -5.80 -3.98 17.59
N HIS A 36 -4.84 -4.85 17.90
CA HIS A 36 -3.52 -4.48 18.39
C HIS A 36 -2.54 -5.55 17.92
N LEU A 37 -1.29 -5.10 17.72
CA LEU A 37 -0.15 -5.97 17.50
C LEU A 37 0.62 -6.04 18.82
N GLU A 38 0.94 -7.26 19.25
CA GLU A 38 1.79 -7.44 20.42
C GLU A 38 3.26 -7.14 20.05
N PRO A 39 4.04 -6.52 20.94
CA PRO A 39 5.47 -6.33 20.73
C PRO A 39 6.17 -7.64 20.36
N GLY A 40 7.04 -7.59 19.34
CA GLY A 40 7.72 -8.77 18.80
C GLY A 40 6.89 -9.64 17.85
N SER A 41 5.61 -9.34 17.63
CA SER A 41 4.80 -10.04 16.62
C SER A 41 5.43 -9.91 15.24
N ARG A 42 5.48 -11.02 14.50
CA ARG A 42 5.92 -11.02 13.09
C ARG A 42 4.74 -10.66 12.19
N VAL A 43 4.90 -9.63 11.37
CA VAL A 43 3.84 -9.08 10.52
C VAL A 43 4.18 -9.28 9.05
N LEU A 44 3.19 -9.74 8.28
CA LEU A 44 3.17 -9.66 6.82
C LEU A 44 2.13 -8.59 6.44
N LEU A 45 2.57 -7.52 5.80
CA LEU A 45 1.67 -6.49 5.28
C LEU A 45 1.21 -6.92 3.88
N VAL A 46 -0.09 -6.91 3.63
CA VAL A 46 -0.68 -7.39 2.37
C VAL A 46 -1.59 -6.31 1.80
N ASP A 47 -1.41 -6.00 0.52
CA ASP A 47 -2.26 -5.07 -0.24
C ASP A 47 -2.51 -5.60 -1.66
N ASP A 48 -3.45 -5.02 -2.40
CA ASP A 48 -3.79 -5.49 -3.74
C ASP A 48 -2.78 -5.00 -4.80
N ILE A 49 -2.57 -3.70 -4.90
CA ILE A 49 -1.78 -3.07 -5.95
C ILE A 49 -0.82 -2.02 -5.39
N LEU A 50 0.45 -2.14 -5.75
CA LEU A 50 1.44 -1.11 -5.53
C LEU A 50 1.44 -0.14 -6.72
N THR A 51 1.09 1.12 -6.45
CA THR A 51 1.25 2.24 -7.38
C THR A 51 2.38 3.16 -6.90
N THR A 52 2.06 4.22 -6.16
CA THR A 52 3.03 5.12 -5.54
C THR A 52 3.58 4.58 -4.21
N GLY A 53 2.90 3.61 -3.60
CA GLY A 53 3.27 3.03 -2.31
C GLY A 53 2.79 3.80 -1.08
N GLY A 54 2.09 4.93 -1.25
CA GLY A 54 1.66 5.77 -0.13
C GLY A 54 0.80 5.04 0.91
N SER A 55 -0.13 4.17 0.49
CA SER A 55 -0.96 3.39 1.43
C SER A 55 -0.14 2.40 2.25
N LEU A 56 0.81 1.70 1.63
CA LEU A 56 1.74 0.80 2.32
C LEU A 56 2.65 1.57 3.28
N GLN A 57 3.17 2.72 2.84
CA GLN A 57 4.01 3.59 3.66
C GLN A 57 3.26 4.09 4.90
N ALA A 58 1.99 4.47 4.74
CA ALA A 58 1.14 4.93 5.85
C ALA A 58 0.84 3.85 6.90
N MET A 59 0.99 2.56 6.55
CA MET A 59 0.86 1.45 7.49
C MET A 59 2.13 1.20 8.32
N LEU A 60 3.29 1.70 7.90
CA LEU A 60 4.55 1.45 8.60
C LEU A 60 4.57 2.06 10.01
N PRO A 61 4.17 3.34 10.23
CA PRO A 61 4.20 3.94 11.57
C PRO A 61 3.41 3.17 12.63
N PRO A 62 2.12 2.79 12.46
CA PRO A 62 1.41 2.04 13.49
C PRO A 62 1.96 0.62 13.71
N ILE A 63 2.56 -0.01 12.70
CA ILE A 63 3.24 -1.30 12.86
C ILE A 63 4.52 -1.12 13.69
N GLU A 64 5.36 -0.15 13.35
CA GLU A 64 6.62 0.12 14.07
C GLU A 64 6.36 0.57 15.52
N ALA A 65 5.39 1.45 15.73
CA ALA A 65 5.00 1.95 17.05
C ALA A 65 4.49 0.84 17.98
N SER A 66 3.94 -0.25 17.45
CA SER A 66 3.52 -1.41 18.24
C SER A 66 4.68 -2.29 18.72
N GLY A 67 5.90 -2.05 18.25
CA GLY A 67 7.06 -2.92 18.51
C GLY A 67 7.03 -4.25 17.73
N ALA A 68 6.12 -4.38 16.77
CA ALA A 68 6.07 -5.54 15.88
C ALA A 68 7.23 -5.54 14.86
N GLN A 69 7.52 -6.71 14.33
CA GLN A 69 8.54 -6.95 13.32
C GLN A 69 7.87 -7.15 11.95
N LEU A 70 7.89 -6.13 11.10
CA LEU A 70 7.47 -6.26 9.71
C LEU A 70 8.48 -7.10 8.94
N VAL A 71 8.06 -8.29 8.49
CA VAL A 71 8.93 -9.27 7.83
C VAL A 71 9.02 -9.02 6.32
N ARG A 72 7.87 -8.78 5.70
CA ARG A 72 7.69 -8.52 4.27
C ARG A 72 6.43 -7.71 4.02
N ILE A 73 6.39 -7.11 2.84
CA ILE A 73 5.19 -6.56 2.22
C ILE A 73 4.88 -7.42 0.99
N ALA A 74 3.62 -7.80 0.80
CA ALA A 74 3.19 -8.57 -0.37
C ALA A 74 2.04 -7.86 -1.09
N VAL A 75 2.13 -7.77 -2.42
CA VAL A 75 1.08 -7.25 -3.29
C VAL A 75 0.76 -8.22 -4.42
N ILE A 76 -0.45 -8.14 -5.00
CA ILE A 76 -0.76 -8.93 -6.19
C ILE A 76 -0.06 -8.31 -7.40
N VAL A 77 -0.19 -6.99 -7.58
CA VAL A 77 0.35 -6.28 -8.74
C VAL A 77 1.28 -5.15 -8.33
N ASP A 78 2.44 -5.07 -8.95
CA ASP A 78 3.35 -3.92 -8.87
C ASP A 78 3.30 -3.12 -10.18
N ARG A 79 2.98 -1.83 -10.06
CA ARG A 79 2.99 -0.82 -11.14
C ARG A 79 3.96 0.33 -10.87
N SER A 80 4.86 0.19 -9.89
CA SER A 80 5.79 1.24 -9.50
C SER A 80 7.01 1.38 -10.42
N GLY A 81 7.26 0.39 -11.29
CA GLY A 81 8.32 0.44 -12.30
C GLY A 81 9.61 -0.33 -11.95
N GLY A 82 9.59 -1.27 -11.00
CA GLY A 82 10.75 -2.13 -10.69
C GLY A 82 10.75 -2.65 -9.24
N THR A 83 11.78 -3.42 -8.85
CA THR A 83 11.93 -4.09 -7.54
C THR A 83 11.58 -3.15 -6.36
N PRO A 84 10.37 -3.21 -5.78
CA PRO A 84 9.89 -2.11 -4.96
C PRO A 84 10.35 -2.25 -3.52
N THR A 85 10.81 -1.14 -2.97
CA THR A 85 11.01 -0.99 -1.52
C THR A 85 10.14 0.14 -1.01
N VAL A 86 9.50 -0.04 0.15
CA VAL A 86 8.78 1.02 0.85
C VAL A 86 9.61 1.48 2.03
N ALA A 87 10.00 2.76 2.02
CA ALA A 87 10.77 3.37 3.11
C ALA A 87 9.84 3.84 4.24
N SER A 88 10.22 3.58 5.48
CA SER A 88 9.49 4.09 6.64
C SER A 88 9.62 5.61 6.73
N PRO A 89 8.53 6.34 6.99
CA PRO A 89 8.61 7.77 7.26
C PRO A 89 9.06 8.07 8.71
N THR A 90 9.14 7.04 9.56
CA THR A 90 9.43 7.16 11.00
C THR A 90 10.75 6.51 11.41
N SER A 91 11.46 5.85 10.50
CA SER A 91 12.76 5.22 10.76
C SER A 91 13.59 5.07 9.49
N ASP A 92 14.89 4.77 9.63
CA ASP A 92 15.80 4.51 8.49
C ASP A 92 15.60 3.13 7.84
N ARG A 93 14.44 2.51 8.04
CA ARG A 93 14.13 1.17 7.52
C ARG A 93 13.47 1.24 6.15
N ALA A 94 13.83 0.31 5.29
CA ALA A 94 13.13 0.06 4.03
C ALA A 94 12.74 -1.43 3.96
N TYR A 95 11.53 -1.67 3.47
CA TYR A 95 10.95 -3.00 3.40
C TYR A 95 10.77 -3.42 1.95
N VAL A 96 11.23 -4.62 1.61
CA VAL A 96 11.06 -5.22 0.28
C VAL A 96 9.60 -5.59 0.08
N VAL A 97 9.09 -5.28 -1.12
CA VAL A 97 7.77 -5.67 -1.60
C VAL A 97 7.91 -6.88 -2.52
N ASP A 98 7.23 -7.97 -2.16
CA ASP A 98 7.06 -9.13 -3.01
C ASP A 98 5.77 -8.96 -3.84
N ALA A 99 5.87 -9.01 -5.17
CA ALA A 99 4.72 -8.90 -6.07
C ALA A 99 4.50 -10.21 -6.84
N LEU A 100 3.23 -10.62 -7.02
CA LEU A 100 2.91 -11.78 -7.85
C LEU A 100 3.02 -11.47 -9.35
N TRP A 101 2.80 -10.20 -9.72
CA TRP A 101 2.92 -9.73 -11.09
C TRP A 101 3.46 -8.30 -11.12
N THR A 102 4.40 -8.03 -12.02
CA THR A 102 4.88 -6.66 -12.31
C THR A 102 4.34 -6.25 -13.67
N LEU A 103 3.71 -5.08 -13.71
CA LEU A 103 3.14 -4.50 -14.91
C LEU A 103 3.68 -3.10 -15.12
N ASP A 104 4.44 -2.95 -16.21
CA ASP A 104 4.90 -1.66 -16.67
C ASP A 104 3.79 -1.00 -17.52
N ILE A 105 3.12 0.00 -16.95
CA ILE A 105 2.14 0.82 -17.66
C ILE A 105 2.69 2.23 -17.79
N PRO A 106 2.85 2.76 -19.01
CA PRO A 106 3.34 4.11 -19.21
C PRO A 106 2.37 5.12 -18.58
N THR A 107 2.95 6.10 -17.89
CA THR A 107 2.24 7.28 -17.38
C THR A 107 2.58 8.45 -18.28
N TYR A 108 1.57 9.24 -18.64
CA TYR A 108 1.70 10.36 -19.56
C TYR A 108 1.37 11.67 -18.85
N GLU A 109 2.08 12.73 -19.22
CA GLU A 109 1.70 14.09 -18.82
C GLU A 109 0.37 14.48 -19.47
N PRO A 110 -0.46 15.30 -18.81
CA PRO A 110 -1.70 15.78 -19.41
C PRO A 110 -1.46 16.49 -20.75
N GLY A 111 -2.19 16.06 -21.78
CA GLY A 111 -2.22 16.71 -23.10
C GLY A 111 -1.66 15.86 -24.25
N PRO A 112 -1.83 16.33 -25.50
CA PRO A 112 -1.51 15.56 -26.70
C PRO A 112 0.00 15.39 -26.97
N ALA A 113 0.86 16.10 -26.21
CA ALA A 113 2.30 16.06 -26.40
C ALA A 113 2.91 14.71 -25.99
N THR A 114 2.34 14.04 -24.99
CA THR A 114 2.84 12.77 -24.47
C THR A 114 1.76 11.69 -24.41
N CYS A 115 0.47 12.03 -24.25
CA CYS A 115 -0.62 11.05 -24.16
C CYS A 115 -1.24 10.73 -25.54
N PRO A 116 -1.14 9.47 -26.04
CA PRO A 116 -1.69 9.08 -27.33
C PRO A 116 -3.22 9.24 -27.44
N SER A 117 -3.96 8.90 -26.38
CA SER A 117 -5.42 9.06 -26.33
C SER A 117 -5.84 10.53 -26.36
N CYS A 118 -5.10 11.43 -25.70
CA CYS A 118 -5.35 12.87 -25.80
C CYS A 118 -5.08 13.39 -27.21
N ALA A 119 -4.04 12.90 -27.88
CA ALA A 119 -3.75 13.25 -29.27
C ALA A 119 -4.84 12.75 -30.24
N ALA A 120 -5.45 11.60 -29.93
CA ALA A 120 -6.58 11.04 -30.67
C ALA A 120 -7.93 11.73 -30.37
N GLY A 121 -7.98 12.65 -29.39
CA GLY A 121 -9.21 13.32 -28.97
C GLY A 121 -10.20 12.40 -28.26
N GLU A 122 -9.73 11.29 -27.69
CA GLU A 122 -10.56 10.36 -26.93
C GLU A 122 -11.08 11.03 -25.65
N PRO A 123 -12.38 10.87 -25.30
CA PRO A 123 -12.92 11.40 -24.05
C PRO A 123 -12.16 10.86 -22.83
N VAL A 124 -11.73 11.76 -21.96
CA VAL A 124 -11.07 11.39 -20.71
C VAL A 124 -12.14 11.00 -19.69
N GLU A 125 -12.05 9.78 -19.17
CA GLU A 125 -12.87 9.31 -18.06
C GLU A 125 -11.99 9.08 -16.84
N ALA A 126 -12.41 9.60 -15.69
CA ALA A 126 -11.81 9.22 -14.42
C ALA A 126 -12.39 7.84 -14.05
N PRO A 127 -11.56 6.78 -13.93
CA PRO A 127 -12.03 5.55 -13.33
C PRO A 127 -12.51 5.90 -11.92
N GLY A 128 -13.74 5.50 -11.57
CA GLY A 128 -14.35 5.85 -10.30
C GLY A 128 -13.45 5.51 -9.11
N SER A 129 -13.57 6.27 -8.02
CA SER A 129 -12.89 5.94 -6.77
C SER A 129 -13.52 4.69 -6.15
N SER A 130 -12.70 3.70 -5.80
CA SER A 130 -13.08 2.59 -4.92
C SER A 130 -13.34 3.05 -3.49
#